data_AF-A0A8H3W6C0-F1
#
_entry.id   AF-A0A8H3W6C0-F1
#
_cell.length_a   1.000
_cell.length_b   1.000
_cell.length_c   1.000
_cell.angle_alpha   90.00
_cell.angle_beta   90.00
_cell.angle_gamma   90.00
#
_symmetry.space_group_name_H-M   'P 1'
#
loop_
_entity.id
_entity.type
_entity.pdbx_description
1 polymer ?
#
loop_
_entity_poly.entity_id
_entity_poly.type
_entity_poly.pdbx_seq_one_letter_code
_entity_poly.pdbx_strand_id
1 'polypeptide(L)'
;MKLTPIRVRGKRKAASSPSTPQPAQKRRSRLVARRDTKRATPVEHMPLEILERILLFSENLNLLRCNSRIGTLLSGRGTLINVIISAFHSTWDCWFGVDRHTIKTVLKRGATDESRSFRRYEKFPELFPGGPEFQAPSSWINVDLIFEARQVWAWRFARDRWYSHTHVGPKDEESDQNTTISSPHDRSGGFGHFDSRDCFEYDWALYGLSGAKPTLDFYVDVHPKTTIPDDLITGPWTLEQQRLLFWLRRGGALIQPETQTWETLRTGLQNAVTHRNPGSLNGRLIQMLLLLDDFFPSRGLAESQSLWPLDVLEEEHAKVEKLVSARERSNAGPLYELIELERGMFDYHRREVDLLTSRLSRYDRMGPQSMVAVGLVPQPRNH
;
A
#
# COMPACT_ATOMS: atom_id res chain seq x y z
N MET A 1 -21.27 -80.16 -19.50
CA MET A 1 -20.74 -80.22 -18.13
C MET A 1 -19.57 -81.19 -18.07
N LYS A 2 -18.39 -80.73 -17.65
CA LYS A 2 -17.30 -81.53 -17.04
C LYS A 2 -16.17 -80.57 -16.66
N LEU A 3 -16.03 -80.33 -15.35
CA LEU A 3 -14.91 -79.64 -14.73
C LEU A 3 -13.70 -80.58 -14.69
N THR A 4 -12.47 -80.07 -14.84
CA THR A 4 -11.26 -80.76 -14.37
C THR A 4 -10.10 -79.77 -14.16
N PRO A 5 -9.13 -80.07 -13.27
CA PRO A 5 -8.78 -79.17 -12.19
C PRO A 5 -7.31 -78.72 -12.20
N ILE A 6 -7.04 -77.76 -11.31
CA ILE A 6 -5.76 -77.16 -10.94
C ILE A 6 -4.69 -78.23 -10.61
N ARG A 7 -3.49 -78.09 -11.19
CA ARG A 7 -2.27 -78.79 -10.75
C ARG A 7 -1.32 -77.83 -10.05
N VAL A 8 -1.30 -77.91 -8.73
CA VAL A 8 -0.25 -77.39 -7.85
C VAL A 8 0.97 -78.30 -7.96
N ARG A 9 2.18 -77.74 -8.14
CA ARG A 9 3.43 -78.51 -8.11
C ARG A 9 4.41 -77.93 -7.07
N GLY A 10 4.33 -78.53 -5.87
CA GLY A 10 5.44 -79.17 -5.15
C GLY A 10 6.72 -78.40 -4.83
N LYS A 11 6.87 -78.07 -3.54
CA LYS A 11 8.12 -77.90 -2.78
C LYS A 11 9.05 -79.13 -2.88
N ARG A 12 10.36 -78.93 -3.11
CA ARG A 12 11.52 -79.66 -2.51
C ARG A 12 12.71 -78.68 -2.46
N LYS A 13 13.10 -78.20 -1.27
CA LYS A 13 14.17 -78.67 -0.35
C LYS A 13 15.60 -78.48 -0.89
N ALA A 14 16.36 -77.73 -0.07
CA ALA A 14 17.71 -77.21 -0.21
C ALA A 14 18.82 -78.25 -0.41
N ALA A 15 19.93 -77.78 -1.00
CA ALA A 15 21.29 -78.14 -0.63
C ALA A 15 22.06 -76.85 -0.35
N SER A 16 22.75 -76.85 0.78
CA SER A 16 23.43 -75.77 1.48
C SER A 16 24.90 -75.67 1.10
N SER A 17 25.44 -74.45 0.94
CA SER A 17 26.80 -74.06 1.38
C SER A 17 27.01 -72.54 1.26
N PRO A 18 27.93 -71.93 2.05
CA PRO A 18 27.69 -70.64 2.69
C PRO A 18 28.62 -69.51 2.24
N SER A 19 28.11 -68.28 2.23
CA SER A 19 28.93 -67.07 2.45
C SER A 19 28.05 -65.92 2.95
N THR A 20 28.11 -65.73 4.27
CA THR A 20 28.18 -64.48 5.07
C THR A 20 27.31 -63.25 4.71
N PRO A 21 26.81 -62.51 5.72
CA PRO A 21 25.58 -61.73 5.63
C PRO A 21 25.81 -60.27 5.29
N GLN A 22 24.85 -59.61 4.63
CA GLN A 22 24.48 -58.23 4.97
C GLN A 22 23.08 -57.85 4.42
N PRO A 23 22.37 -56.94 5.12
CA PRO A 23 20.92 -56.97 5.24
C PRO A 23 20.18 -56.22 4.14
N ALA A 24 18.96 -56.71 3.91
CA ALA A 24 17.91 -56.06 3.16
C ALA A 24 17.59 -54.68 3.73
N GLN A 25 17.74 -53.62 2.92
CA GLN A 25 17.00 -52.38 3.10
C GLN A 25 16.98 -51.57 1.79
N LYS A 26 15.83 -50.93 1.53
CA LYS A 26 15.55 -49.91 0.51
C LYS A 26 15.17 -50.38 -0.90
N ARG A 27 14.12 -51.20 -0.99
CA ARG A 27 13.12 -51.07 -2.08
C ARG A 27 12.08 -50.00 -1.73
N ARG A 28 12.51 -48.73 -1.72
CA ARG A 28 11.63 -47.54 -1.67
C ARG A 28 12.43 -46.30 -2.12
N SER A 29 12.75 -46.20 -3.41
CA SER A 29 13.32 -44.96 -3.98
C SER A 29 13.18 -44.79 -5.49
N ARG A 30 12.48 -45.66 -6.22
CA ARG A 30 12.35 -45.53 -7.69
C ARG A 30 11.12 -44.78 -8.19
N LEU A 31 10.37 -44.11 -7.30
CA LEU A 31 9.24 -43.25 -7.67
C LEU A 31 9.51 -41.75 -7.50
N VAL A 32 10.74 -41.34 -7.15
CA VAL A 32 11.14 -39.91 -7.05
C VAL A 32 12.05 -39.47 -8.22
N ALA A 33 12.46 -40.41 -9.09
CA ALA A 33 13.35 -40.14 -10.23
C ALA A 33 12.60 -39.92 -11.57
N ARG A 34 11.40 -39.34 -11.51
CA ARG A 34 10.67 -38.78 -12.66
C ARG A 34 10.11 -37.42 -12.28
N ARG A 35 10.99 -36.52 -11.85
CA ARG A 35 10.72 -35.09 -12.04
C ARG A 35 11.09 -34.78 -13.47
N ASP A 36 10.09 -34.33 -14.21
CA ASP A 36 10.20 -33.89 -15.59
C ASP A 36 11.51 -33.12 -15.81
N THR A 37 12.39 -33.67 -16.63
CA THR A 37 13.35 -32.87 -17.39
C THR A 37 12.56 -32.07 -18.40
N LYS A 38 11.76 -31.11 -17.93
CA LYS A 38 11.20 -30.06 -18.79
C LYS A 38 12.40 -29.44 -19.48
N ARG A 39 12.47 -29.60 -20.80
CA ARG A 39 13.50 -28.97 -21.63
C ARG A 39 13.45 -27.49 -21.30
N ALA A 40 14.54 -27.00 -20.72
CA ALA A 40 14.68 -25.61 -20.37
C ALA A 40 14.41 -24.76 -21.61
N THR A 41 13.53 -23.79 -21.47
CA THR A 41 13.16 -22.90 -22.59
C THR A 41 14.40 -22.13 -23.06
N PRO A 42 14.47 -21.66 -24.32
CA PRO A 42 15.63 -20.88 -24.79
C PRO A 42 15.97 -19.67 -23.91
N VAL A 43 14.94 -19.06 -23.31
CA VAL A 43 15.08 -17.95 -22.36
C VAL A 43 15.80 -18.36 -21.07
N GLU A 44 15.61 -19.59 -20.59
CA GLU A 44 16.30 -20.09 -19.38
C GLU A 44 17.81 -20.33 -19.58
N HIS A 45 18.28 -20.36 -20.83
CA HIS A 45 19.70 -20.51 -21.14
C HIS A 45 20.40 -19.16 -21.37
N MET A 46 19.67 -18.04 -21.27
CA MET A 46 20.28 -16.71 -21.39
C MET A 46 21.17 -16.41 -20.18
N PRO A 47 22.26 -15.65 -20.37
CA PRO A 47 23.04 -15.13 -19.25
C PRO A 47 22.15 -14.31 -18.30
N LEU A 48 22.45 -14.38 -17.00
CA LEU A 48 21.67 -13.71 -15.95
C LEU A 48 21.54 -12.21 -16.25
N GLU A 49 22.64 -11.58 -16.67
CA GLU A 49 22.71 -10.14 -16.93
C GLU A 49 21.73 -9.71 -18.04
N ILE A 50 21.47 -10.59 -19.01
CA ILE A 50 20.50 -10.34 -20.07
C ILE A 50 19.08 -10.46 -19.53
N LEU A 51 18.81 -11.48 -18.70
CA LEU A 51 17.50 -11.65 -18.05
C LEU A 51 17.19 -10.48 -17.11
N GLU A 52 18.18 -9.99 -16.35
CA GLU A 52 18.03 -8.82 -15.49
C GLU A 52 17.73 -7.55 -16.30
N ARG A 53 18.42 -7.34 -17.43
CA ARG A 53 18.12 -6.22 -18.32
C ARG A 53 16.72 -6.32 -18.89
N ILE A 54 16.30 -7.51 -19.36
CA ILE A 54 14.94 -7.73 -19.85
C ILE A 54 13.93 -7.39 -18.75
N LEU A 55 14.14 -7.86 -17.52
CA LEU A 55 13.27 -7.55 -16.39
C LEU A 55 13.16 -6.03 -16.19
N LEU A 56 14.28 -5.32 -16.09
CA LEU A 56 14.31 -3.88 -15.85
C LEU A 56 13.68 -3.08 -17.00
N PHE A 57 13.97 -3.42 -18.26
CA PHE A 57 13.38 -2.73 -19.42
C PHE A 57 11.90 -3.04 -19.63
N SER A 58 11.46 -4.24 -19.23
CA SER A 58 10.05 -4.62 -19.38
C SER A 58 9.15 -4.00 -18.31
N GLU A 59 9.71 -3.57 -17.18
CA GLU A 59 9.00 -3.10 -15.98
C GLU A 59 7.87 -4.04 -15.54
N ASN A 60 7.99 -5.33 -15.89
CA ASN A 60 6.92 -6.30 -15.72
C ASN A 60 7.31 -7.36 -14.69
N LEU A 61 6.81 -7.19 -13.46
CA LEU A 61 7.07 -8.10 -12.35
C LEU A 61 6.49 -9.50 -12.56
N ASN A 62 5.61 -9.71 -13.55
CA ASN A 62 5.13 -11.04 -13.90
C ASN A 62 6.23 -11.94 -14.46
N LEU A 63 7.35 -11.37 -14.94
CA LEU A 63 8.51 -12.16 -15.37
C LEU A 63 9.14 -12.95 -14.21
N LEU A 64 9.08 -12.42 -12.98
CA LEU A 64 9.51 -13.14 -11.78
C LEU A 64 8.61 -14.34 -11.46
N ARG A 65 7.36 -14.30 -11.94
CA ARG A 65 6.30 -15.29 -11.65
C ARG A 65 6.08 -16.30 -12.78
N CYS A 66 6.54 -16.02 -13.99
CA CYS A 66 6.20 -16.81 -15.17
C CYS A 66 6.80 -18.22 -15.17
N ASN A 67 7.96 -18.39 -14.53
CA ASN A 67 8.68 -19.66 -14.46
C ASN A 67 9.50 -19.72 -13.17
N SER A 68 9.40 -20.82 -12.40
CA SER A 68 10.10 -20.93 -11.11
C SER A 68 11.62 -20.81 -11.26
N ARG A 69 12.19 -21.29 -12.37
CA ARG A 69 13.64 -21.22 -12.59
C ARG A 69 14.11 -19.80 -12.90
N ILE A 70 13.41 -19.10 -13.79
CA ILE A 70 13.67 -17.70 -14.13
C ILE A 70 13.46 -16.84 -12.89
N GLY A 71 12.37 -17.07 -12.15
CA GLY A 71 12.10 -16.42 -10.87
C GLY A 71 13.24 -16.63 -9.88
N THR A 72 13.76 -17.84 -9.73
CA THR A 72 14.90 -18.12 -8.83
C THR A 72 16.17 -17.37 -9.25
N LEU A 73 16.47 -17.33 -10.55
CA LEU A 73 17.63 -16.60 -11.07
C LEU A 73 17.51 -15.08 -10.81
N LEU A 74 16.32 -14.52 -11.03
CA LEU A 74 16.04 -13.09 -10.88
C LEU A 74 15.70 -12.65 -9.45
N SER A 75 15.54 -13.60 -8.51
CA SER A 75 15.32 -13.31 -7.09
C SER A 75 16.61 -12.99 -6.33
N GLY A 76 17.73 -12.82 -7.04
CA GLY A 76 18.99 -12.36 -6.46
C GLY A 76 18.80 -11.00 -5.79
N ARG A 77 19.35 -10.83 -4.58
CA ARG A 77 19.18 -9.59 -3.80
C ARG A 77 19.55 -8.33 -4.59
N GLY A 78 20.67 -8.37 -5.32
CA GLY A 78 21.11 -7.25 -6.18
C GLY A 78 20.14 -6.95 -7.32
N THR A 79 19.56 -7.99 -7.95
CA THR A 79 18.52 -7.84 -8.97
C THR A 79 17.29 -7.15 -8.41
N LEU A 80 16.79 -7.62 -7.27
CA LEU A 80 15.60 -7.05 -6.62
C LEU A 80 15.83 -5.60 -6.17
N ILE A 81 17.03 -5.29 -5.66
CA ILE A 81 17.42 -3.91 -5.36
C ILE A 81 17.35 -3.04 -6.62
N ASN A 82 17.92 -3.49 -7.74
CA ASN A 82 17.88 -2.73 -8.98
C ASN A 82 16.45 -2.58 -9.53
N VAL A 83 15.58 -3.58 -9.33
CA VAL A 83 14.16 -3.50 -9.70
C VAL A 83 13.45 -2.43 -8.87
N ILE A 84 13.63 -2.43 -7.54
CA ILE A 84 13.06 -1.39 -6.67
C ILE A 84 13.61 -0.02 -7.06
N ILE A 85 14.93 0.11 -7.26
CA ILE A 85 15.53 1.36 -7.72
C ILE A 85 14.88 1.80 -9.02
N SER A 86 14.72 0.92 -10.01
CA SER A 86 14.09 1.25 -11.29
C SER A 86 12.64 1.71 -11.13
N ALA A 87 11.86 1.04 -10.26
CA ALA A 87 10.46 1.37 -10.03
C ALA A 87 10.26 2.74 -9.38
N PHE A 88 11.12 3.08 -8.42
CA PHE A 88 10.97 4.29 -7.62
C PHE A 88 11.88 5.44 -8.05
N HIS A 89 12.87 5.21 -8.91
CA HIS A 89 13.90 6.19 -9.28
C HIS A 89 13.30 7.53 -9.69
N SER A 90 12.32 7.54 -10.60
CA SER A 90 11.72 8.78 -11.08
C SER A 90 11.02 9.56 -9.97
N THR A 91 10.30 8.88 -9.08
CA THR A 91 9.62 9.51 -7.94
C THR A 91 10.63 10.05 -6.94
N TRP A 92 11.62 9.25 -6.55
CA TRP A 92 12.68 9.70 -5.64
C TRP A 92 13.52 10.84 -6.23
N ASP A 93 13.85 10.79 -7.52
CA ASP A 93 14.60 11.84 -8.18
C ASP A 93 13.86 13.18 -8.19
N CYS A 94 12.54 13.15 -8.31
CA CYS A 94 11.71 14.34 -8.30
C CYS A 94 11.52 14.94 -6.90
N TRP A 95 11.43 14.12 -5.84
CA TRP A 95 10.96 14.54 -4.52
C TRP A 95 12.00 14.49 -3.41
N PHE A 96 13.07 13.71 -3.56
CA PHE A 96 14.08 13.55 -2.52
C PHE A 96 14.88 14.84 -2.33
N GLY A 97 14.88 15.33 -1.09
CA GLY A 97 15.64 16.51 -0.69
C GLY A 97 15.07 17.84 -1.19
N VAL A 98 13.84 17.84 -1.72
CA VAL A 98 13.17 19.07 -2.13
C VAL A 98 12.62 19.80 -0.92
N ASP A 99 12.93 21.09 -0.82
CA ASP A 99 12.44 21.96 0.24
C ASP A 99 10.91 22.14 0.18
N ARG A 100 10.29 22.00 1.35
CA ARG A 100 8.85 22.14 1.57
C ARG A 100 8.30 23.47 1.04
N HIS A 101 9.04 24.57 1.17
CA HIS A 101 8.57 25.89 0.70
C HIS A 101 8.55 25.96 -0.82
N THR A 102 9.55 25.38 -1.46
CA THR A 102 9.60 25.24 -2.92
C THR A 102 8.38 24.45 -3.43
N ILE A 103 8.07 23.32 -2.80
CA ILE A 103 6.89 22.53 -3.16
C ILE A 103 5.61 23.34 -2.93
N LYS A 104 5.46 23.98 -1.76
CA LYS A 104 4.30 24.84 -1.46
C LYS A 104 4.13 25.93 -2.50
N THR A 105 5.22 26.51 -2.99
CA THR A 105 5.18 27.61 -3.96
C THR A 105 4.73 27.11 -5.34
N VAL A 106 5.29 25.98 -5.81
CA VAL A 106 4.87 25.34 -7.08
C VAL A 106 3.40 24.95 -7.02
N LEU A 107 2.98 24.31 -5.93
CA LEU A 107 1.59 23.88 -5.75
C LEU A 107 0.60 25.03 -5.57
N LYS A 108 1.02 26.16 -4.98
CA LYS A 108 0.18 27.37 -4.86
C LYS A 108 -0.01 28.07 -6.22
N ARG A 109 0.95 27.97 -7.13
CA ARG A 109 0.94 28.71 -8.41
C ARG A 109 -0.16 28.27 -9.37
N GLY A 110 -0.75 27.08 -9.17
CA GLY A 110 -1.86 26.55 -9.96
C GLY A 110 -3.18 26.36 -9.19
N ALA A 111 -3.25 26.78 -7.92
CA ALA A 111 -4.33 26.47 -7.01
C ALA A 111 -5.13 27.73 -6.64
N THR A 112 -6.39 27.85 -7.09
CA THR A 112 -7.40 28.57 -6.29
C THR A 112 -7.53 27.88 -4.93
N ASP A 113 -7.89 28.61 -3.87
CA ASP A 113 -7.83 28.20 -2.45
C ASP A 113 -8.51 26.84 -2.13
N GLU A 114 -9.36 26.35 -3.03
CA GLU A 114 -10.01 25.03 -3.00
C GLU A 114 -9.09 23.83 -3.37
N SER A 115 -7.89 24.06 -3.89
CA SER A 115 -7.05 23.00 -4.49
C SER A 115 -6.13 22.26 -3.52
N ARG A 116 -6.36 22.39 -2.20
CA ARG A 116 -5.73 21.51 -1.20
C ARG A 116 -6.33 20.11 -1.18
N SER A 117 -7.08 19.70 -2.20
CA SER A 117 -7.58 18.34 -2.37
C SER A 117 -6.42 17.35 -2.36
N PHE A 118 -6.59 16.27 -1.61
CA PHE A 118 -5.74 15.09 -1.54
C PHE A 118 -5.38 14.50 -2.93
N ARG A 119 -6.22 14.73 -3.95
CA ARG A 119 -5.98 14.34 -5.35
C ARG A 119 -5.19 15.37 -6.17
N ARG A 120 -4.13 15.96 -5.61
CA ARG A 120 -3.27 16.91 -6.37
C ARG A 120 -2.64 16.27 -7.61
N TYR A 121 -2.35 14.98 -7.54
CA TYR A 121 -1.80 14.19 -8.64
C TYR A 121 -2.73 14.11 -9.86
N GLU A 122 -4.05 14.25 -9.71
CA GLU A 122 -4.97 14.26 -10.85
C GLU A 122 -4.89 15.58 -11.62
N LYS A 123 -4.64 16.68 -10.90
CA LYS A 123 -4.53 18.02 -11.49
C LYS A 123 -3.15 18.31 -12.04
N PHE A 124 -2.10 17.74 -11.43
CA PHE A 124 -0.70 17.95 -11.77
C PHE A 124 0.05 16.62 -11.88
N PRO A 125 -0.31 15.74 -12.82
CA PRO A 125 0.35 14.43 -12.98
C PRO A 125 1.85 14.55 -13.28
N GLU A 126 2.28 15.64 -13.92
CA GLU A 126 3.68 15.92 -14.23
C GLU A 126 4.57 16.07 -13.00
N LEU A 127 3.99 16.39 -11.83
CA LEU A 127 4.72 16.46 -10.57
C LEU A 127 4.94 15.09 -9.93
N PHE A 128 4.30 14.04 -10.44
CA PHE A 128 4.39 12.69 -9.89
C PHE A 128 4.87 11.71 -10.96
N PRO A 129 6.17 11.75 -11.31
CA PRO A 129 6.72 10.80 -12.28
C PRO A 129 6.88 9.40 -11.67
N GLY A 130 6.88 8.38 -12.52
CA GLY A 130 7.01 6.96 -12.15
C GLY A 130 5.75 6.15 -12.44
N GLY A 131 5.92 4.84 -12.67
CA GLY A 131 4.82 3.93 -12.95
C GLY A 131 4.17 3.40 -11.66
N PRO A 132 2.90 3.73 -11.34
CA PRO A 132 2.26 3.27 -10.11
C PRO A 132 2.13 1.74 -10.02
N GLU A 133 1.88 1.07 -11.14
CA GLU A 133 1.78 -0.40 -11.19
C GLU A 133 3.11 -1.08 -10.88
N PHE A 134 4.23 -0.49 -11.33
CA PHE A 134 5.56 -1.04 -11.10
C PHE A 134 6.07 -0.80 -9.68
N GLN A 135 5.58 0.27 -9.03
CA GLN A 135 5.84 0.57 -7.63
C GLN A 135 4.96 -0.21 -6.65
N ALA A 136 3.87 -0.82 -7.13
CA ALA A 136 2.96 -1.57 -6.28
C ALA A 136 3.71 -2.74 -5.61
N PRO A 137 3.73 -2.80 -4.26
CA PRO A 137 4.47 -3.83 -3.58
C PRO A 137 3.86 -5.20 -3.85
N SER A 138 4.73 -6.19 -3.96
CA SER A 138 4.36 -7.56 -4.22
C SER A 138 4.85 -8.46 -3.08
N SER A 139 4.41 -9.71 -3.04
CA SER A 139 4.66 -10.63 -1.93
C SER A 139 6.13 -10.90 -1.59
N TRP A 140 7.08 -10.55 -2.47
CA TRP A 140 8.52 -10.72 -2.24
C TRP A 140 9.22 -9.43 -1.75
N ILE A 141 8.52 -8.29 -1.77
CA ILE A 141 9.04 -7.01 -1.27
C ILE A 141 8.85 -6.96 0.24
N ASN A 142 9.92 -6.60 0.95
CA ASN A 142 9.92 -6.33 2.39
C ASN A 142 10.56 -4.95 2.64
N VAL A 143 10.37 -4.38 3.83
CA VAL A 143 10.87 -3.02 4.09
C VAL A 143 12.40 -2.95 4.08
N ASP A 144 13.09 -4.03 4.45
CA ASP A 144 14.55 -4.08 4.44
C ASP A 144 15.13 -3.95 3.01
N LEU A 145 14.52 -4.61 2.03
CA LEU A 145 14.89 -4.48 0.62
C LEU A 145 14.64 -3.06 0.12
N ILE A 146 13.53 -2.44 0.55
CA ILE A 146 13.22 -1.05 0.21
C ILE A 146 14.28 -0.11 0.80
N PHE A 147 14.66 -0.28 2.07
CA PHE A 147 15.66 0.57 2.72
C PHE A 147 17.02 0.45 2.04
N GLU A 148 17.45 -0.77 1.73
CA GLU A 148 18.71 -0.97 1.02
C GLU A 148 18.68 -0.37 -0.39
N ALA A 149 17.58 -0.57 -1.13
CA ALA A 149 17.43 0.01 -2.45
C ALA A 149 17.45 1.54 -2.43
N ARG A 150 16.74 2.15 -1.47
CA ARG A 150 16.71 3.60 -1.29
C ARG A 150 18.08 4.14 -0.86
N GLN A 151 18.80 3.43 0.01
CA GLN A 151 20.17 3.79 0.40
C GLN A 151 21.13 3.76 -0.79
N VAL A 152 21.10 2.67 -1.57
CA VAL A 152 21.93 2.52 -2.77
C VAL A 152 21.58 3.58 -3.81
N TRP A 153 20.29 3.89 -4.00
CA TRP A 153 19.86 4.99 -4.87
C TRP A 153 20.40 6.34 -4.39
N ALA A 154 20.24 6.66 -3.11
CA ALA A 154 20.69 7.94 -2.56
C ALA A 154 22.20 8.13 -2.72
N TRP A 155 22.99 7.07 -2.49
CA TRP A 155 24.44 7.10 -2.75
C TRP A 155 24.81 7.29 -4.22
N ARG A 156 23.98 6.82 -5.15
CA ARG A 156 24.25 6.93 -6.59
C ARG A 156 23.80 8.26 -7.17
N PHE A 157 22.68 8.80 -6.72
CA PHE A 157 21.96 9.88 -7.42
C PHE A 157 21.67 11.12 -6.57
N ALA A 158 21.84 11.07 -5.24
CA ALA A 158 21.40 12.14 -4.34
C ALA A 158 22.45 12.54 -3.29
N ARG A 159 23.73 12.20 -3.49
CA ARG A 159 24.81 12.55 -2.54
C ARG A 159 25.00 14.05 -2.36
N ASP A 160 24.69 14.82 -3.39
CA ASP A 160 24.75 16.27 -3.44
C ASP A 160 23.46 16.95 -2.97
N ARG A 161 22.45 16.17 -2.58
CA ARG A 161 21.16 16.68 -2.13
C ARG A 161 21.10 16.75 -0.61
N TRP A 162 20.44 17.78 -0.12
CA TRP A 162 20.13 17.94 1.29
C TRP A 162 18.95 17.06 1.65
N TYR A 163 19.07 16.23 2.68
CA TYR A 163 17.93 15.50 3.25
C TYR A 163 17.65 16.00 4.66
N SER A 164 16.36 16.14 5.05
CA SER A 164 15.94 16.43 6.42
C SER A 164 14.56 15.83 6.69
N HIS A 165 14.32 15.40 7.92
CA HIS A 165 13.03 14.81 8.33
C HIS A 165 11.85 15.79 8.28
N THR A 166 12.11 17.09 8.35
CA THR A 166 11.08 18.13 8.33
C THR A 166 10.85 18.68 6.91
N HIS A 167 11.65 18.26 5.93
CA HIS A 167 11.76 18.85 4.59
C HIS A 167 12.01 20.37 4.62
N VAL A 168 12.57 20.86 5.72
CA VAL A 168 12.95 22.26 5.88
C VAL A 168 14.37 22.40 5.33
N GLY A 169 14.57 23.39 4.46
CA GLY A 169 15.90 23.67 3.91
C GLY A 169 16.90 24.08 5.01
N PRO A 170 18.20 24.15 4.67
CA PRO A 170 19.28 24.43 5.64
C PRO A 170 19.13 25.73 6.45
N LYS A 171 18.26 26.65 6.03
CA LYS A 171 18.11 27.99 6.61
C LYS A 171 17.13 28.07 7.78
N ASP A 172 16.22 27.10 7.94
CA ASP A 172 15.11 27.24 8.91
C ASP A 172 15.05 26.11 9.96
N GLU A 173 16.08 25.26 10.07
CA GLU A 173 16.12 24.20 11.09
C GLU A 173 16.33 24.69 12.54
N GLU A 174 16.73 25.96 12.72
CA GLU A 174 16.91 26.57 14.05
C GLU A 174 15.58 26.76 14.80
N SER A 175 14.42 26.78 14.14
CA SER A 175 13.14 27.10 14.79
C SER A 175 12.33 25.89 15.31
N ASP A 176 12.60 24.66 14.85
CA ASP A 176 11.75 23.48 15.09
C ASP A 176 12.29 22.50 16.16
N GLN A 177 13.25 22.93 16.98
CA GLN A 177 13.95 22.09 17.97
C GLN A 177 13.09 21.58 19.16
N ASN A 178 11.79 21.86 19.20
CA ASN A 178 10.96 21.67 20.39
C ASN A 178 10.40 20.25 20.61
N THR A 179 10.87 19.24 19.87
CA THR A 179 10.52 17.82 20.11
C THR A 179 11.77 16.98 20.35
N THR A 180 12.34 17.13 21.54
CA THR A 180 13.53 16.40 22.02
C THR A 180 13.14 14.98 22.45
N ILE A 181 12.87 14.10 21.47
CA ILE A 181 13.10 12.68 21.69
C ILE A 181 14.59 12.45 21.47
N SER A 182 15.27 11.91 22.48
CA SER A 182 16.64 11.41 22.41
C SER A 182 16.72 10.25 21.42
N SER A 183 16.75 10.55 20.13
CA SER A 183 17.08 9.60 19.07
C SER A 183 18.57 9.67 18.78
N PRO A 184 19.25 8.54 18.52
CA PRO A 184 20.63 8.53 18.05
C PRO A 184 20.77 9.07 16.61
N HIS A 185 19.68 9.24 15.87
CA HIS A 185 19.68 9.79 14.51
C HIS A 185 19.55 11.32 14.53
N ASP A 186 20.48 12.00 13.86
CA ASP A 186 20.51 13.45 13.75
C ASP A 186 19.30 13.98 12.96
N ARG A 187 18.59 14.96 13.54
CA ARG A 187 17.46 15.62 12.89
C ARG A 187 17.91 16.69 11.91
N SER A 188 19.12 17.24 12.07
CA SER A 188 19.59 18.47 11.44
C SER A 188 19.93 18.34 9.95
N GLY A 189 19.43 17.27 9.33
CA GLY A 189 19.64 16.98 7.93
C GLY A 189 21.11 17.00 7.53
N GLY A 190 21.35 16.98 6.23
CA GLY A 190 22.71 17.12 5.72
C GLY A 190 22.85 16.75 4.26
N PHE A 191 23.88 17.29 3.64
CA PHE A 191 24.31 16.86 2.30
C PHE A 191 24.90 15.45 2.40
N GLY A 192 24.30 14.50 1.67
CA GLY A 192 24.75 13.12 1.65
C GLY A 192 24.62 12.37 2.99
N HIS A 193 24.00 12.98 4.00
CA HIS A 193 23.78 12.42 5.34
C HIS A 193 22.39 11.77 5.40
N PHE A 194 22.19 10.75 4.58
CA PHE A 194 20.95 9.98 4.53
C PHE A 194 21.23 8.52 4.86
N ASP A 195 20.62 8.03 5.94
CA ASP A 195 20.50 6.61 6.25
C ASP A 195 19.03 6.19 6.17
N SER A 196 18.67 5.42 5.14
CA SER A 196 17.29 5.06 4.88
C SER A 196 16.65 4.26 6.01
N ARG A 197 17.43 3.44 6.74
CA ARG A 197 16.88 2.59 7.80
C ARG A 197 16.68 3.40 9.07
N ASP A 198 17.69 4.14 9.50
CA ASP A 198 17.63 4.92 10.73
C ASP A 198 16.61 6.06 10.61
N CYS A 199 16.52 6.68 9.43
CA CYS A 199 15.45 7.64 9.12
C CYS A 199 14.06 7.00 9.30
N PHE A 200 13.84 5.80 8.73
CA PHE A 200 12.55 5.13 8.86
C PHE A 200 12.25 4.75 10.32
N GLU A 201 13.22 4.20 11.05
CA GLU A 201 13.04 3.80 12.45
C GLU A 201 12.71 4.99 13.34
N TYR A 202 13.34 6.15 13.07
CA TYR A 202 13.01 7.40 13.73
C TYR A 202 11.55 7.80 13.50
N ASP A 203 11.13 7.85 12.23
CA ASP A 203 9.76 8.22 11.88
C ASP A 203 8.75 7.21 12.45
N TRP A 204 9.05 5.91 12.40
CA TRP A 204 8.24 4.83 12.95
C TRP A 204 8.12 4.88 14.48
N ALA A 205 9.19 5.27 15.18
CA ALA A 205 9.18 5.41 16.63
C ALA A 205 8.39 6.65 17.08
N LEU A 206 8.55 7.78 16.39
CA LEU A 206 7.77 9.00 16.63
C LEU A 206 6.28 8.76 16.36
N TYR A 207 6.01 7.89 15.37
CA TYR A 207 4.67 7.50 15.00
C TYR A 207 3.94 6.73 16.11
N GLY A 208 2.99 7.40 16.76
CA GLY A 208 2.16 6.85 17.83
C GLY A 208 2.62 7.12 19.27
N LEU A 209 3.69 7.90 19.49
CA LEU A 209 4.09 8.33 20.85
C LEU A 209 3.65 9.76 21.20
N SER A 210 3.53 10.64 20.21
CA SER A 210 3.37 12.08 20.46
C SER A 210 1.98 12.64 20.15
N GLY A 211 1.07 11.85 19.57
CA GLY A 211 -0.23 12.33 19.06
C GLY A 211 -0.12 13.31 17.88
N ALA A 212 1.04 13.94 17.67
CA ALA A 212 1.35 14.75 16.52
C ALA A 212 1.62 13.85 15.31
N LYS A 213 0.75 13.94 14.29
CA LYS A 213 1.04 13.35 12.98
C LYS A 213 2.32 14.03 12.45
N PRO A 214 3.32 13.27 11.95
CA PRO A 214 4.40 13.89 11.19
C PRO A 214 3.79 14.77 10.09
N THR A 215 4.42 15.89 9.75
CA THR A 215 3.91 16.77 8.69
C THR A 215 4.16 16.10 7.33
N LEU A 216 3.28 15.13 7.00
CA LEU A 216 3.41 14.25 5.83
C LEU A 216 2.98 14.87 4.52
N ASP A 217 2.52 16.12 4.53
CA ASP A 217 2.01 16.85 3.37
C ASP A 217 2.98 16.89 2.15
N PHE A 218 4.24 16.45 2.32
CA PHE A 218 5.33 16.57 1.36
C PHE A 218 6.19 15.29 1.21
N TYR A 219 5.88 14.20 1.90
CA TYR A 219 6.59 12.93 1.71
C TYR A 219 6.00 12.19 0.51
N VAL A 220 6.69 12.29 -0.64
CA VAL A 220 6.34 11.58 -1.87
C VAL A 220 7.48 10.61 -2.20
N ASP A 221 7.57 9.55 -1.40
CA ASP A 221 8.49 8.44 -1.64
C ASP A 221 7.89 7.40 -2.61
N VAL A 222 6.57 7.46 -2.80
CA VAL A 222 5.77 6.55 -3.61
C VAL A 222 4.79 7.36 -4.45
N HIS A 223 4.56 6.95 -5.69
CA HIS A 223 3.56 7.56 -6.55
C HIS A 223 2.16 7.45 -5.90
N PRO A 224 1.34 8.51 -5.88
CA PRO A 224 0.05 8.48 -5.17
C PRO A 224 -0.94 7.42 -5.67
N LYS A 225 -0.93 7.09 -6.96
CA LYS A 225 -1.72 6.00 -7.56
C LYS A 225 -1.19 4.59 -7.30
N THR A 226 -0.09 4.42 -6.59
CA THR A 226 0.44 3.08 -6.28
C THR A 226 -0.55 2.33 -5.40
N THR A 227 -1.09 1.23 -5.92
CA THR A 227 -2.09 0.43 -5.22
C THR A 227 -1.48 -0.25 -4.00
N ILE A 228 -2.11 -0.08 -2.85
CA ILE A 228 -1.77 -0.81 -1.62
C ILE A 228 -2.40 -2.20 -1.70
N PRO A 229 -1.66 -3.30 -1.50
CA PRO A 229 -2.24 -4.63 -1.45
C PRO A 229 -3.38 -4.74 -0.43
N ASP A 230 -4.50 -5.36 -0.81
CA ASP A 230 -5.69 -5.48 0.05
C ASP A 230 -5.35 -6.13 1.40
N ASP A 231 -4.48 -7.15 1.40
CA ASP A 231 -4.03 -7.82 2.63
C ASP A 231 -3.32 -6.86 3.61
N LEU A 232 -2.69 -5.79 3.11
CA LEU A 232 -2.09 -4.74 3.94
C LEU A 232 -3.12 -3.73 4.45
N ILE A 233 -4.29 -3.62 3.82
CA ILE A 233 -5.40 -2.79 4.30
C ILE A 233 -6.28 -3.56 5.28
N THR A 234 -6.59 -4.81 4.99
CA THR A 234 -7.54 -5.60 5.77
C THR A 234 -6.90 -6.20 7.01
N GLY A 235 -5.61 -6.56 6.96
CA GLY A 235 -4.97 -7.35 8.02
C GLY A 235 -5.55 -8.78 8.12
N PRO A 236 -5.23 -9.53 9.20
CA PRO A 236 -4.41 -9.14 10.36
C PRO A 236 -2.95 -8.87 9.99
N TRP A 237 -2.30 -7.96 10.73
CA TRP A 237 -0.94 -7.50 10.41
C TRP A 237 0.13 -8.10 11.32
N THR A 238 1.11 -8.75 10.69
CA THR A 238 2.45 -8.95 11.26
C THR A 238 3.17 -7.60 11.41
N LEU A 239 4.19 -7.53 12.27
CA LEU A 239 4.99 -6.30 12.42
C LEU A 239 5.56 -5.81 11.08
N GLU A 240 5.99 -6.73 10.23
CA GLU A 240 6.52 -6.42 8.90
C GLU A 240 5.46 -5.78 8.00
N GLN A 241 4.24 -6.33 7.99
CA GLN A 241 3.12 -5.73 7.23
C GLN A 241 2.74 -4.34 7.76
N GLN A 242 2.83 -4.11 9.07
CA GLN A 242 2.59 -2.77 9.63
C GLN A 242 3.65 -1.77 9.18
N ARG A 243 4.93 -2.16 9.19
CA ARG A 243 6.04 -1.31 8.73
C ARG A 243 5.92 -1.01 7.23
N LEU A 244 5.55 -2.02 6.43
CA LEU A 244 5.33 -1.83 4.99
C LEU A 244 4.12 -0.93 4.71
N LEU A 245 2.99 -1.14 5.39
CA LEU A 245 1.82 -0.26 5.28
C LEU A 245 2.20 1.17 5.65
N PHE A 246 2.91 1.36 6.76
CA PHE A 246 3.37 2.68 7.17
C PHE A 246 4.29 3.30 6.12
N TRP A 247 5.25 2.57 5.58
CA TRP A 247 6.14 3.07 4.53
C TRP A 247 5.35 3.56 3.30
N LEU A 248 4.37 2.78 2.82
CA LEU A 248 3.52 3.15 1.69
C LEU A 248 2.68 4.40 1.99
N ARG A 249 1.96 4.39 3.11
CA ARG A 249 1.06 5.49 3.50
C ARG A 249 1.84 6.78 3.77
N ARG A 250 2.96 6.68 4.48
CA ARG A 250 3.86 7.81 4.76
C ARG A 250 4.51 8.34 3.48
N GLY A 251 4.83 7.46 2.54
CA GLY A 251 5.40 7.79 1.24
C GLY A 251 4.40 8.37 0.24
N GLY A 252 3.12 8.49 0.60
CA GLY A 252 2.09 9.14 -0.23
C GLY A 252 1.21 8.20 -1.03
N ALA A 253 1.25 6.88 -0.80
CA ALA A 253 0.36 5.92 -1.47
C ALA A 253 -1.09 6.04 -0.96
N LEU A 254 -2.01 6.09 -1.91
CA LEU A 254 -3.42 6.40 -1.67
C LEU A 254 -4.32 5.17 -1.79
N ILE A 255 -5.46 5.22 -1.10
CA ILE A 255 -6.57 4.33 -1.36
C ILE A 255 -7.12 4.66 -2.75
N GLN A 256 -7.21 3.63 -3.59
CA GLN A 256 -7.69 3.70 -4.97
C GLN A 256 -9.16 3.25 -5.03
N PRO A 257 -10.14 4.15 -5.17
CA PRO A 257 -11.56 3.79 -5.23
C PRO A 257 -11.90 2.82 -6.37
N GLU A 258 -11.10 2.81 -7.43
CA GLU A 258 -11.32 1.98 -8.62
C GLU A 258 -11.03 0.49 -8.36
N THR A 259 -10.13 0.19 -7.42
CA THR A 259 -9.71 -1.18 -7.11
C THR A 259 -10.01 -1.59 -5.67
N GLN A 260 -10.12 -0.64 -4.74
CA GLN A 260 -10.31 -0.88 -3.31
C GLN A 260 -11.68 -0.38 -2.88
N THR A 261 -12.57 -1.33 -2.63
CA THR A 261 -13.97 -1.05 -2.32
C THR A 261 -14.20 -0.76 -0.84
N TRP A 262 -15.38 -0.24 -0.53
CA TRP A 262 -15.80 -0.01 0.85
C TRP A 262 -15.78 -1.29 1.71
N GLU A 263 -15.98 -2.48 1.13
CA GLU A 263 -15.87 -3.74 1.87
C GLU A 263 -14.45 -3.98 2.39
N THR A 264 -13.44 -3.70 1.55
CA THR A 264 -12.01 -3.79 1.92
C THR A 264 -11.70 -2.80 3.04
N LEU A 265 -12.15 -1.55 2.89
CA LEU A 265 -11.93 -0.51 3.91
C LEU A 265 -12.65 -0.81 5.21
N ARG A 266 -13.90 -1.30 5.15
CA ARG A 266 -14.69 -1.74 6.31
C ARG A 266 -13.98 -2.85 7.06
N THR A 267 -13.48 -3.86 6.35
CA THR A 267 -12.74 -4.97 6.95
C THR A 267 -11.47 -4.46 7.63
N GLY A 268 -10.70 -3.58 6.98
CA GLY A 268 -9.51 -2.96 7.57
C GLY A 268 -9.81 -2.12 8.80
N LEU A 269 -10.87 -1.30 8.75
CA LEU A 269 -11.34 -0.49 9.87
C LEU A 269 -11.75 -1.36 11.05
N GLN A 270 -12.61 -2.35 10.80
CA GLN A 270 -13.03 -3.30 11.81
C GLN A 270 -11.83 -4.03 12.39
N ASN A 271 -10.85 -4.42 11.59
CA ASN A 271 -9.68 -5.12 12.11
C ASN A 271 -8.75 -4.20 12.91
N ALA A 272 -8.61 -2.94 12.51
CA ALA A 272 -7.83 -1.94 13.25
C ALA A 272 -8.48 -1.57 14.59
N VAL A 273 -9.82 -1.57 14.65
CA VAL A 273 -10.61 -1.16 15.82
C VAL A 273 -10.95 -2.33 16.75
N THR A 274 -11.22 -3.52 16.20
CA THR A 274 -11.77 -4.67 16.94
C THR A 274 -10.85 -5.88 16.99
N HIS A 275 -9.87 -6.03 16.09
CA HIS A 275 -9.10 -7.27 16.04
C HIS A 275 -8.09 -7.30 17.18
N ARG A 276 -8.31 -8.30 18.04
CA ARG A 276 -7.39 -8.82 19.05
C ARG A 276 -6.00 -9.04 18.45
N ASN A 277 -5.17 -8.03 18.48
CA ASN A 277 -3.73 -8.21 18.57
C ASN A 277 -3.37 -7.92 20.04
N PRO A 278 -2.95 -8.92 20.84
CA PRO A 278 -2.61 -8.72 22.25
C PRO A 278 -1.45 -7.70 22.47
N GLY A 279 -0.84 -7.16 21.41
CA GLY A 279 0.08 -6.02 21.45
C GLY A 279 -0.49 -4.66 21.01
N SER A 280 -1.74 -4.56 20.56
CA SER A 280 -2.34 -3.30 20.05
C SER A 280 -3.15 -2.57 21.11
N LEU A 281 -2.48 -2.17 22.19
CA LEU A 281 -3.01 -1.17 23.13
C LEU A 281 -2.91 0.26 22.59
N ASN A 282 -2.16 0.46 21.49
CA ASN A 282 -1.90 1.75 20.87
C ASN A 282 -2.69 1.89 19.58
N GLY A 283 -3.35 3.04 19.37
CA GLY A 283 -4.19 3.34 18.21
C GLY A 283 -3.41 3.51 16.89
N ARG A 284 -2.19 2.99 16.81
CA ARG A 284 -1.26 3.13 15.68
C ARG A 284 -1.87 2.63 14.37
N LEU A 285 -2.58 1.51 14.39
CA LEU A 285 -3.23 0.97 13.18
C LEU A 285 -4.33 1.91 12.66
N ILE A 286 -5.14 2.46 13.56
CA ILE A 286 -6.14 3.46 13.23
C ILE A 286 -5.44 4.68 12.60
N GLN A 287 -4.36 5.17 13.22
CA GLN A 287 -3.56 6.25 12.64
C GLN A 287 -3.00 5.92 11.25
N MET A 288 -2.57 4.67 10.97
CA MET A 288 -2.00 4.31 9.66
C MET A 288 -3.03 4.36 8.55
N LEU A 289 -4.25 3.90 8.84
CA LEU A 289 -5.37 4.01 7.92
C LEU A 289 -5.74 5.47 7.71
N LEU A 290 -5.78 6.27 8.79
CA LEU A 290 -6.09 7.71 8.77
C LEU A 290 -4.89 8.63 8.50
N LEU A 291 -3.79 8.07 7.99
CA LEU A 291 -2.54 8.82 7.85
C LEU A 291 -2.67 9.90 6.77
N LEU A 292 -3.35 9.55 5.68
CA LEU A 292 -3.73 10.45 4.61
C LEU A 292 -5.25 10.65 4.61
N ASP A 293 -5.69 11.71 3.94
CA ASP A 293 -7.07 12.18 3.91
C ASP A 293 -7.93 11.48 2.83
N ASP A 294 -7.57 10.27 2.38
CA ASP A 294 -8.39 9.45 1.47
C ASP A 294 -9.43 8.61 2.18
N PHE A 295 -9.11 8.13 3.38
CA PHE A 295 -9.92 7.10 4.02
C PHE A 295 -11.30 7.66 4.44
N PHE A 296 -11.29 8.90 4.96
CA PHE A 296 -12.46 9.74 5.20
C PHE A 296 -12.16 11.17 4.71
N PRO A 297 -12.36 11.48 3.42
CA PRO A 297 -11.95 12.77 2.86
C PRO A 297 -12.55 13.98 3.56
N SER A 298 -11.67 14.84 4.09
CA SER A 298 -12.05 16.07 4.80
C SER A 298 -12.56 17.17 3.86
N ARG A 299 -12.20 17.13 2.58
CA ARG A 299 -12.51 18.18 1.59
C ARG A 299 -13.01 17.61 0.26
N GLY A 300 -14.07 18.22 -0.26
CA GLY A 300 -14.50 18.09 -1.65
C GLY A 300 -14.80 16.65 -2.10
N LEU A 301 -16.01 16.18 -1.84
CA LEU A 301 -16.54 15.00 -2.52
C LEU A 301 -17.13 15.47 -3.86
N ALA A 302 -16.49 15.14 -4.98
CA ALA A 302 -17.14 15.34 -6.27
C ALA A 302 -18.29 14.33 -6.45
N GLU A 303 -19.19 14.60 -7.39
CA GLU A 303 -20.47 13.90 -7.57
C GLU A 303 -20.34 12.36 -7.77
N SER A 304 -19.18 11.85 -8.16
CA SER A 304 -18.88 10.43 -8.41
C SER A 304 -18.02 9.73 -7.35
N GLN A 305 -17.78 10.34 -6.19
CA GLN A 305 -16.62 10.00 -5.34
C GLN A 305 -16.96 9.51 -3.92
N SER A 306 -18.21 9.16 -3.65
CA SER A 306 -18.57 8.56 -2.37
C SER A 306 -17.93 7.17 -2.27
N LEU A 307 -16.94 7.03 -1.39
CA LEU A 307 -16.24 5.77 -1.15
C LEU A 307 -17.08 4.84 -0.28
N TRP A 308 -17.87 5.37 0.65
CA TRP A 308 -18.63 4.60 1.62
C TRP A 308 -20.14 4.77 1.40
N PRO A 309 -20.90 3.66 1.26
CA PRO A 309 -22.35 3.71 1.37
C PRO A 309 -22.79 4.30 2.72
N LEU A 310 -23.77 5.19 2.71
CA LEU A 310 -24.21 5.92 3.90
C LEU A 310 -24.69 5.01 5.03
N ASP A 311 -25.47 3.98 4.69
CA ASP A 311 -25.97 2.97 5.63
C ASP A 311 -24.84 2.22 6.33
N VAL A 312 -23.80 1.85 5.57
CA VAL A 312 -22.61 1.20 6.11
C VAL A 312 -21.82 2.17 6.99
N LEU A 313 -21.66 3.42 6.55
CA LEU A 313 -20.94 4.44 7.31
C LEU A 313 -21.63 4.73 8.66
N GLU A 314 -22.95 4.84 8.67
CA GLU A 314 -23.76 5.00 9.89
C GLU A 314 -23.60 3.80 10.84
N GLU A 315 -23.66 2.58 10.30
CA GLU A 315 -23.49 1.35 11.08
C GLU A 315 -22.11 1.29 11.75
N GLU A 316 -21.04 1.59 11.00
CA GLU A 316 -19.67 1.56 11.53
C GLU A 316 -19.40 2.74 12.47
N HIS A 317 -19.92 3.94 12.19
CA HIS A 317 -19.78 5.10 13.08
C HIS A 317 -20.43 4.82 14.44
N ALA A 318 -21.63 4.26 14.47
CA ALA A 318 -22.30 3.86 15.70
C ALA A 318 -21.53 2.79 16.50
N LYS A 319 -20.77 1.92 15.83
CA LYS A 319 -19.88 0.96 16.52
C LYS A 319 -18.68 1.68 17.15
N VAL A 320 -18.05 2.59 16.43
CA VAL A 320 -16.91 3.38 16.93
C VAL A 320 -17.34 4.26 18.11
N GLU A 321 -18.48 4.94 18.01
CA GLU A 321 -19.05 5.75 19.10
C GLU A 321 -19.26 4.92 20.37
N LYS A 322 -19.88 3.73 20.26
CA LYS A 322 -20.05 2.80 21.39
C LYS A 322 -18.71 2.41 22.03
N LEU A 323 -17.66 2.23 21.23
CA LEU A 323 -16.32 1.90 21.72
C LEU A 323 -15.66 3.07 22.43
N VAL A 324 -15.81 4.30 21.91
CA VAL A 324 -15.36 5.53 22.58
C VAL A 324 -16.03 5.64 23.96
N SER A 325 -17.35 5.56 24.03
CA SER A 325 -18.09 5.65 25.30
C SER A 325 -17.81 4.48 26.25
N ALA A 326 -17.52 3.28 25.73
CA ALA A 326 -17.11 2.14 26.57
C ALA A 326 -15.71 2.38 27.16
N ARG A 327 -14.80 2.98 26.40
CA ARG A 327 -13.43 3.27 26.85
C ARG A 327 -13.38 4.43 27.84
N GLU A 328 -14.17 5.48 27.64
CA GLU A 328 -14.31 6.59 28.60
C GLU A 328 -14.79 6.11 29.98
N ARG A 329 -15.68 5.10 30.00
CA ARG A 329 -16.15 4.46 31.23
C ARG A 329 -15.14 3.48 31.84
N SER A 330 -14.07 3.15 31.12
CA SER A 330 -13.02 2.23 31.56
C SER A 330 -11.85 2.99 32.20
N ASN A 331 -11.11 2.34 33.08
CA ASN A 331 -9.88 2.90 33.66
C ASN A 331 -8.70 2.93 32.67
N ALA A 332 -8.90 2.58 31.40
CA ALA A 332 -7.83 2.47 30.40
C ALA A 332 -7.39 3.81 29.77
N GLY A 333 -8.04 4.92 30.17
CA GLY A 333 -7.76 6.26 29.64
C GLY A 333 -8.22 6.48 28.19
N PRO A 334 -8.20 7.74 27.71
CA PRO A 334 -8.62 8.07 26.36
C PRO A 334 -7.65 7.47 25.32
N LEU A 335 -8.20 7.03 24.20
CA LEU A 335 -7.43 6.67 23.00
C LEU A 335 -7.69 7.73 21.95
N TYR A 336 -6.76 8.68 21.83
CA TYR A 336 -6.93 9.84 20.95
C TYR A 336 -7.18 9.45 19.50
N GLU A 337 -6.56 8.36 19.04
CA GLU A 337 -6.73 7.84 17.69
C GLU A 337 -8.16 7.38 17.41
N LEU A 338 -8.82 6.81 18.42
CA LEU A 338 -10.21 6.39 18.30
C LEU A 338 -11.15 7.59 18.31
N ILE A 339 -10.82 8.65 19.06
CA ILE A 339 -11.56 9.91 19.06
C ILE A 339 -11.39 10.64 17.72
N GLU A 340 -10.18 10.65 17.15
CA GLU A 340 -9.93 11.22 15.83
C GLU A 340 -10.67 10.46 14.72
N LEU A 341 -10.72 9.13 14.83
CA LEU A 341 -11.50 8.30 13.92
C LEU A 341 -12.99 8.63 13.99
N GLU A 342 -13.56 8.68 15.19
CA GLU A 342 -14.96 9.03 15.41
C GLU A 342 -15.29 10.39 14.78
N ARG A 343 -14.49 11.42 15.08
CA ARG A 343 -14.64 12.76 14.50
C ARG A 343 -14.55 12.74 12.98
N GLY A 344 -13.58 12.01 12.42
CA GLY A 344 -13.39 11.90 10.97
C GLY A 344 -14.59 11.24 10.28
N MET A 345 -15.15 10.20 10.88
CA MET A 345 -16.36 9.52 10.39
C MET A 345 -17.59 10.44 10.45
N PHE A 346 -17.80 11.12 11.57
CA PHE A 346 -18.90 12.07 11.74
C PHE A 346 -18.84 13.20 10.71
N ASP A 347 -17.67 13.81 10.56
CA ASP A 347 -17.44 14.90 9.61
C ASP A 347 -17.68 14.44 8.17
N TYR A 348 -17.26 13.23 7.82
CA TYR A 348 -17.47 12.64 6.50
C TYR A 348 -18.95 12.31 6.24
N HIS A 349 -19.63 11.71 7.21
CA HIS A 349 -21.07 11.42 7.15
C HIS A 349 -21.89 12.68 6.90
N ARG A 350 -21.65 13.72 7.70
CA ARG A 350 -22.33 15.01 7.55
C ARG A 350 -22.19 15.57 6.14
N ARG A 351 -20.97 15.51 5.56
CA ARG A 351 -20.72 15.99 4.19
C ARG A 351 -21.47 15.18 3.14
N GLU A 352 -21.50 13.86 3.26
CA GLU A 352 -22.26 13.00 2.34
C GLU A 352 -23.77 13.32 2.38
N VAL A 353 -24.32 13.53 3.58
CA VAL A 353 -25.72 13.95 3.74
C VAL A 353 -25.97 15.33 3.12
N ASP A 354 -25.09 16.31 3.37
CA ASP A 354 -25.18 17.65 2.78
C ASP A 354 -25.14 17.61 1.24
N LEU A 355 -24.35 16.70 0.66
CA LEU A 355 -24.27 16.49 -0.79
C LEU A 355 -25.55 15.88 -1.35
N LEU A 356 -26.10 14.84 -0.71
CA LEU A 356 -27.34 14.22 -1.16
C LEU A 356 -28.53 15.17 -1.04
N THR A 357 -28.62 15.94 0.04
CA THR A 357 -29.67 16.96 0.21
C THR A 357 -29.56 18.08 -0.82
N SER A 358 -28.33 18.52 -1.14
CA SER A 358 -28.08 19.45 -2.25
C SER A 358 -28.54 18.89 -3.59
N ARG A 359 -28.31 17.59 -3.86
CA ARG A 359 -28.78 16.92 -5.09
C ARG A 359 -30.30 16.94 -5.18
N LEU A 360 -30.99 16.51 -4.13
CA LEU A 360 -32.46 16.50 -4.09
C LEU A 360 -33.02 17.89 -4.35
N SER A 361 -32.44 18.93 -3.73
CA SER A 361 -32.85 20.32 -3.98
C SER A 361 -32.65 20.79 -5.43
N ARG A 362 -31.57 20.35 -6.11
CA ARG A 362 -31.36 20.65 -7.54
C ARG A 362 -32.37 19.93 -8.44
N TYR A 363 -32.70 18.68 -8.12
CA TYR A 363 -33.71 17.92 -8.88
C TYR A 363 -35.12 18.49 -8.69
N ASP A 364 -35.48 18.92 -7.48
CA ASP A 364 -36.78 19.56 -7.22
C ASP A 364 -36.93 20.90 -7.96
N ARG A 365 -35.83 21.64 -8.18
CA ARG A 365 -35.83 22.85 -9.03
C ARG A 365 -35.94 22.55 -10.53
N MET A 366 -35.72 21.31 -10.94
CA MET A 366 -35.78 20.85 -12.34
C MET A 366 -37.06 20.04 -12.64
N GLY A 367 -38.00 19.94 -11.69
CA GLY A 367 -39.32 19.32 -11.86
C GLY A 367 -40.27 20.12 -12.76
N PRO A 368 -41.35 19.50 -13.29
CA PRO A 368 -41.99 19.83 -14.56
C PRO A 368 -42.97 21.01 -14.49
N GLN A 369 -42.51 22.20 -14.09
CA GLN A 369 -43.26 23.45 -14.29
C GLN A 369 -42.71 24.33 -15.42
N SER A 370 -41.68 23.86 -16.15
CA SER A 370 -41.21 24.47 -17.40
C SER A 370 -41.74 23.73 -18.65
N MET A 371 -43.00 23.29 -18.60
CA MET A 371 -43.79 22.96 -19.79
C MET A 371 -45.18 23.60 -19.65
N VAL A 372 -45.22 24.93 -19.59
CA VAL A 372 -46.46 25.68 -19.75
C VAL A 372 -46.34 26.57 -20.98
N ALA A 373 -47.03 26.13 -22.03
CA ALA A 373 -47.62 26.91 -23.11
C ALA A 373 -46.66 27.71 -24.03
N VAL A 374 -46.05 27.02 -25.00
CA VAL A 374 -45.94 27.59 -26.35
C VAL A 374 -47.32 27.47 -26.99
N GLY A 375 -48.21 28.37 -26.57
CA GLY A 375 -49.50 28.58 -27.21
C GLY A 375 -49.29 29.19 -28.58
N LEU A 376 -49.74 28.48 -29.60
CA LEU A 376 -50.00 28.97 -30.95
C LEU A 376 -50.74 30.31 -30.89
N VAL A 377 -50.07 31.40 -31.23
CA VAL A 377 -50.71 32.69 -31.54
C VAL A 377 -50.80 32.79 -33.07
N PRO A 378 -52.00 33.00 -33.65
CA PRO A 378 -52.16 33.17 -35.09
C PRO A 378 -51.64 34.56 -35.51
N GLN A 379 -50.87 34.59 -36.60
CA GLN A 379 -50.48 35.84 -37.27
C GLN A 379 -51.72 36.61 -37.75
N PRO A 380 -51.82 37.93 -37.49
CA PRO A 380 -52.76 38.77 -38.21
C PRO A 380 -52.19 39.10 -39.60
N ARG A 381 -52.97 38.79 -40.64
CA ARG A 381 -52.84 39.41 -41.96
C ARG A 381 -53.21 40.89 -41.88
N ASN A 382 -52.65 41.64 -42.83
CA ASN A 382 -53.00 42.97 -43.38
C ASN A 382 -51.79 43.91 -43.27
N HIS A 383 -51.33 44.61 -44.31
CA HIS A 383 -51.77 44.84 -45.68
C HIS A 383 -50.55 45.23 -46.52
#